data_AF-A0A1U7R2Q0-F1
#
_entry.id   AF-A0A1U7R2Q0-F1
#
_cell.length_a   1.000
_cell.length_b   1.000
_cell.length_c   1.000
_cell.angle_alpha   90.00
_cell.angle_beta   90.00
_cell.angle_gamma   90.00
#
_symmetry.space_group_name_H-M   'P 1'
#
loop_
_entity.id
_entity.type
_entity.pdbx_description
1 polymer ?
#
loop_
_entity_poly.entity_id
_entity_poly.type
_entity_poly.pdbx_seq_one_letter_code
_entity_poly.pdbx_strand_id
1 'polypeptide(L)'
;AAPQLQTLLLSGNCLRALPGGLLPAGASGLLPLLSQLEAADNGLQELDTGIAGLPALKTLDVSNNQLTEIPVELADCPKLKEINFKGNKLKDKRLEKMVNGCQTKSILEYLRVGGRGGGKGKGKQDNVDKEEGRKKKRERRQKKDSGDGEQDELEEVNKLLIKVLHISENPAPLVIKASPNIKEVRPFIVCCVVKGMNLKPGNALKRFLSAQTKLHEDICEKRTAATIATHDLQLIKGPLLYDAQPPNDLKIIPLGRKEIKAKDLVRQLQLEAEEQRKQKKRQNISGLHKYLQLLDGNENYPCLVDAEGAVISFPPITNSDKTKIKKSTSELFLEVTSGVSLQICKDIMDMLILKMAELNKFTLENKEEVSVSDDESDVISGPPNFNPSQTVHHENTPLIVEQVRVVDIDGNLKVLYPSKTDLTMASSLLTVIR
;
A
#
# COMPACT_ATOMS: atom_id res chain seq x y z
N ALA A 1 33.01 11.26 19.58
CA ALA A 1 31.55 11.47 19.56
C ALA A 1 31.13 11.62 18.10
N ALA A 2 30.13 10.85 17.63
CA ALA A 2 29.59 11.09 16.30
C ALA A 2 28.91 12.47 16.29
N PRO A 3 29.16 13.31 15.28
CA PRO A 3 28.55 14.64 15.21
C PRO A 3 27.02 14.53 15.15
N GLN A 4 26.34 15.28 16.03
CA GLN A 4 24.88 15.32 16.16
C GLN A 4 24.23 16.23 15.10
N LEU A 5 24.89 16.40 13.95
CA LEU A 5 24.48 17.37 12.94
C LEU A 5 23.22 16.88 12.22
N GLN A 6 22.12 17.62 12.35
CA GLN A 6 20.83 17.29 11.73
C GLN A 6 20.56 18.03 10.43
N THR A 7 21.09 19.24 10.31
CA THR A 7 20.90 20.11 9.15
C THR A 7 22.25 20.69 8.74
N LEU A 8 22.58 20.57 7.46
CA LEU A 8 23.79 21.10 6.87
C LEU A 8 23.42 22.00 5.70
N LEU A 9 23.66 23.30 5.88
CA LEU A 9 23.39 24.34 4.89
C LEU A 9 24.71 24.80 4.29
N LEU A 10 24.89 24.47 3.01
CA LEU A 10 26.05 24.77 2.18
C LEU A 10 25.67 25.60 0.94
N SER A 11 24.41 26.06 0.86
CA SER A 11 23.92 26.79 -0.31
C SER A 11 24.66 28.11 -0.53
N GLY A 12 24.81 28.53 -1.80
CA GLY A 12 25.43 29.81 -2.16
C GLY A 12 26.95 29.87 -1.96
N ASN A 13 27.64 28.72 -2.05
CA ASN A 13 29.10 28.64 -1.98
C ASN A 13 29.70 28.33 -3.37
N CYS A 14 31.02 28.21 -3.46
CA CYS A 14 31.73 27.86 -4.69
C CYS A 14 32.22 26.40 -4.70
N LEU A 15 31.48 25.48 -4.08
CA LEU A 15 31.88 24.08 -3.93
C LEU A 15 31.83 23.36 -5.27
N ARG A 16 32.91 22.68 -5.67
CA ARG A 16 32.97 21.86 -6.90
C ARG A 16 32.60 20.39 -6.69
N ALA A 17 32.74 19.93 -5.46
CA ALA A 17 32.30 18.63 -4.97
C ALA A 17 31.88 18.79 -3.51
N LEU A 18 31.02 17.89 -3.02
CA LEU A 18 30.78 17.81 -1.59
C LEU A 18 32.08 17.33 -0.94
N PRO A 19 32.49 17.89 0.22
CA PRO A 19 33.73 17.48 0.88
C PRO A 19 33.76 15.96 1.07
N GLY A 20 34.76 15.29 0.49
CA GLY A 20 34.92 13.81 0.52
C GLY A 20 35.11 13.19 1.92
N GLY A 21 35.02 14.01 2.98
CA GLY A 21 34.92 13.58 4.38
C GLY A 21 33.51 13.68 4.98
N LEU A 22 32.51 14.25 4.29
CA LEU A 22 31.11 14.27 4.75
C LEU A 22 30.35 13.01 4.33
N LEU A 23 30.75 12.40 3.21
CA LEU A 23 30.13 11.21 2.64
C LEU A 23 31.19 10.10 2.64
N PRO A 24 31.06 9.05 3.47
CA PRO A 24 32.12 8.06 3.61
C PRO A 24 32.24 7.22 2.34
N ALA A 25 33.47 7.13 1.82
CA ALA A 25 33.84 6.05 0.90
C ALA A 25 33.95 4.75 1.71
N GLY A 26 32.81 4.06 1.87
CA GLY A 26 32.75 2.75 2.53
C GLY A 26 32.42 2.81 4.03
N ALA A 27 31.20 2.37 4.34
CA ALA A 27 30.79 1.64 5.55
C ALA A 27 30.93 2.28 6.96
N SER A 28 31.11 3.59 7.13
CA SER A 28 30.85 4.23 8.43
C SER A 28 30.40 5.68 8.27
N GLY A 29 29.08 5.89 8.42
CA GLY A 29 28.43 7.19 8.36
C GLY A 29 29.00 8.16 9.39
N LEU A 30 29.77 9.14 8.93
CA LEU A 30 30.26 10.24 9.79
C LEU A 30 29.11 11.12 10.31
N LEU A 31 27.92 11.05 9.70
CA LEU A 31 26.77 11.91 10.00
C LEU A 31 25.47 11.08 10.13
N PRO A 32 25.32 10.27 11.19
CA PRO A 32 24.19 9.34 11.34
C PRO A 32 22.84 10.04 11.51
N LEU A 33 22.83 11.32 11.87
CA LEU A 33 21.62 12.09 12.17
C LEU A 33 21.32 13.18 11.14
N LEU A 34 22.11 13.31 10.08
CA LEU A 34 21.88 14.34 9.08
C LEU A 34 20.59 14.05 8.33
N SER A 35 19.62 14.93 8.52
CA SER A 35 18.26 14.84 7.98
C SER A 35 18.02 15.79 6.82
N GLN A 36 18.75 16.91 6.77
CA GLN A 36 18.60 17.93 5.75
C GLN A 36 19.97 18.37 5.25
N LEU A 37 20.17 18.26 3.94
CA LEU A 37 21.36 18.73 3.24
C LEU A 37 20.94 19.69 2.14
N GLU A 38 21.30 20.96 2.30
CA GLU A 38 21.09 21.99 1.29
C GLU A 38 22.44 22.44 0.77
N ALA A 39 22.69 22.23 -0.52
CA ALA A 39 23.88 22.66 -1.23
C ALA A 39 23.50 23.26 -2.59
N ALA A 40 22.41 24.04 -2.59
CA ALA A 40 21.95 24.76 -3.78
C ALA A 40 22.93 25.86 -4.19
N ASP A 41 22.87 26.34 -5.43
CA ASP A 41 23.67 27.47 -5.91
C ASP A 41 25.18 27.30 -5.64
N ASN A 42 25.70 26.15 -6.05
CA ASN A 42 27.12 25.80 -5.95
C ASN A 42 27.66 25.44 -7.35
N GLY A 43 28.92 24.99 -7.41
CA GLY A 43 29.57 24.50 -8.63
C GLY A 43 29.69 22.99 -8.72
N LEU A 44 28.83 22.21 -8.04
CA LEU A 44 28.98 20.76 -7.90
C LEU A 44 28.90 20.08 -9.26
N GLN A 45 29.94 19.33 -9.63
CA GLN A 45 30.02 18.64 -10.92
C GLN A 45 29.52 17.20 -10.86
N GLU A 46 29.69 16.56 -9.71
CA GLU A 46 29.27 15.20 -9.43
C GLU A 46 28.67 15.08 -8.03
N LEU A 47 27.82 14.08 -7.86
CA LEU A 47 27.24 13.71 -6.58
C LEU A 47 27.70 12.28 -6.25
N ASP A 48 28.48 12.14 -5.18
CA ASP A 48 29.03 10.85 -4.77
C ASP A 48 27.94 9.86 -4.40
N THR A 49 28.15 8.58 -4.75
CA THR A 49 27.27 7.47 -4.37
C THR A 49 27.17 7.27 -2.85
N GLY A 50 28.15 7.78 -2.09
CA GLY A 50 28.19 7.77 -0.63
C GLY A 50 27.02 8.51 0.03
N ILE A 51 26.27 9.34 -0.71
CA ILE A 51 25.05 9.99 -0.21
C ILE A 51 23.94 8.98 0.16
N ALA A 52 23.94 7.81 -0.49
CA ALA A 52 23.06 6.69 -0.15
C ALA A 52 23.32 6.14 1.27
N GLY A 53 24.53 6.33 1.79
CA GLY A 53 24.94 5.89 3.11
C GLY A 53 24.47 6.77 4.28
N LEU A 54 23.65 7.81 4.03
CA LEU A 54 23.09 8.68 5.08
C LEU A 54 21.74 8.14 5.57
N PRO A 55 21.68 7.51 6.77
CA PRO A 55 20.49 6.76 7.21
C PRO A 55 19.32 7.66 7.62
N ALA A 56 19.58 8.93 7.92
CA ALA A 56 18.59 9.88 8.40
C ALA A 56 18.15 10.92 7.36
N LEU A 57 18.74 10.95 6.16
CA LEU A 57 18.53 12.02 5.18
C LEU A 57 17.09 12.01 4.65
N LYS A 58 16.37 13.11 4.86
CA LYS A 58 14.98 13.34 4.45
C LYS A 58 14.87 14.33 3.31
N THR A 59 15.68 15.37 3.32
CA THR A 59 15.63 16.47 2.36
C THR A 59 17.01 16.70 1.76
N LEU A 60 17.09 16.68 0.43
CA LEU A 60 18.29 16.98 -0.34
C LEU A 60 18.01 18.06 -1.38
N ASP A 61 18.62 19.23 -1.22
CA ASP A 61 18.62 20.27 -2.24
C ASP A 61 20.03 20.44 -2.81
N VAL A 62 20.19 20.16 -4.10
CA VAL A 62 21.42 20.42 -4.87
C VAL A 62 21.07 21.15 -6.17
N SER A 63 20.04 21.98 -6.13
CA SER A 63 19.62 22.78 -7.29
C SER A 63 20.67 23.81 -7.70
N ASN A 64 20.60 24.26 -8.95
CA ASN A 64 21.50 25.24 -9.56
C ASN A 64 22.99 24.88 -9.39
N ASN A 65 23.32 23.62 -9.69
CA ASN A 65 24.67 23.10 -9.74
C ASN A 65 25.05 22.70 -11.18
N GLN A 66 26.17 21.99 -11.33
CA GLN A 66 26.69 21.54 -12.63
C GLN A 66 26.63 20.02 -12.79
N LEU A 67 25.71 19.35 -12.06
CA LEU A 67 25.57 17.89 -12.09
C LEU A 67 25.13 17.42 -13.48
N THR A 68 25.78 16.37 -13.98
CA THR A 68 25.48 15.78 -15.30
C THR A 68 24.71 14.47 -15.20
N GLU A 69 24.90 13.71 -14.11
CA GLU A 69 24.21 12.46 -13.82
C GLU A 69 23.82 12.46 -12.33
N ILE A 70 22.78 11.70 -11.98
CA ILE A 70 22.34 11.49 -10.60
C ILE A 70 22.59 10.02 -10.27
N PRO A 71 23.30 9.69 -9.17
CA PRO A 71 23.57 8.31 -8.80
C PRO A 71 22.26 7.55 -8.54
N VAL A 72 22.15 6.34 -9.09
CA VAL A 72 20.96 5.50 -8.93
C VAL A 72 20.78 5.06 -7.48
N GLU A 73 21.88 4.96 -6.75
CA GLU A 73 21.98 4.62 -5.32
C GLU A 73 21.23 5.63 -4.43
N LEU A 74 20.99 6.85 -4.93
CA LEU A 74 20.15 7.81 -4.21
C LEU A 74 18.70 7.31 -4.03
N ALA A 75 18.21 6.43 -4.91
CA ALA A 75 16.91 5.79 -4.79
C ALA A 75 16.83 4.77 -3.63
N ASP A 76 17.98 4.41 -3.05
CA ASP A 76 18.12 3.46 -1.94
C ASP A 76 18.22 4.18 -0.59
N CYS A 77 18.24 5.51 -0.56
CA CYS A 77 18.15 6.29 0.68
C CYS A 77 16.83 5.98 1.43
N PRO A 78 16.86 5.46 2.67
CA PRO A 78 15.68 4.89 3.33
C PRO A 78 14.64 5.93 3.76
N LYS A 79 15.07 7.18 4.01
CA LYS A 79 14.21 8.25 4.56
C LYS A 79 14.04 9.45 3.64
N LEU A 80 14.57 9.41 2.42
CA LEU A 80 14.57 10.55 1.48
C LEU A 80 13.16 10.81 0.95
N LYS A 81 12.60 11.97 1.31
CA LYS A 81 11.23 12.38 0.97
C LYS A 81 11.21 13.53 -0.05
N GLU A 82 12.20 14.41 0.02
CA GLU A 82 12.26 15.63 -0.76
C GLU A 82 13.61 15.76 -1.46
N ILE A 83 13.57 15.94 -2.77
CA ILE A 83 14.76 16.16 -3.59
C ILE A 83 14.54 17.38 -4.49
N ASN A 84 15.60 18.16 -4.68
CA ASN A 84 15.61 19.24 -5.65
C ASN A 84 16.89 19.19 -6.48
N PHE A 85 16.73 18.86 -7.76
CA PHE A 85 17.81 18.78 -8.76
C PHE A 85 17.69 19.85 -9.84
N LYS A 86 16.76 20.81 -9.70
CA LYS A 86 16.48 21.81 -10.74
C LYS A 86 17.72 22.65 -11.05
N GLY A 87 17.85 23.13 -12.29
CA GLY A 87 18.99 23.96 -12.68
C GLY A 87 20.32 23.24 -12.84
N ASN A 88 20.32 21.90 -12.87
CA ASN A 88 21.50 21.08 -13.23
C ASN A 88 21.50 20.72 -14.73
N LYS A 89 22.66 20.31 -15.26
CA LYS A 89 22.88 19.99 -16.69
C LYS A 89 22.80 18.47 -16.94
N LEU A 90 21.66 17.88 -16.57
CA LEU A 90 21.47 16.43 -16.64
C LEU A 90 21.51 15.91 -18.08
N LYS A 91 22.32 14.87 -18.31
CA LYS A 91 22.51 14.23 -19.63
C LYS A 91 21.25 13.49 -20.08
N ASP A 92 20.50 12.92 -19.14
CA ASP A 92 19.21 12.31 -19.41
C ASP A 92 18.11 13.38 -19.52
N LYS A 93 17.74 13.72 -20.76
CA LYS A 93 16.70 14.71 -21.07
C LYS A 93 15.31 14.33 -20.53
N ARG A 94 15.05 13.04 -20.28
CA ARG A 94 13.80 12.60 -19.68
C ARG A 94 13.83 12.88 -18.18
N LEU A 95 14.93 12.51 -17.51
CA LEU A 95 15.14 12.85 -16.10
C LEU A 95 15.09 14.37 -15.88
N GLU A 96 15.74 15.15 -16.75
CA GLU A 96 15.73 16.62 -16.73
C GLU A 96 14.29 17.20 -16.77
N LYS A 97 13.43 16.65 -17.64
CA LYS A 97 12.01 17.04 -17.69
C LYS A 97 11.25 16.64 -16.42
N MET A 98 11.55 15.47 -15.87
CA MET A 98 10.89 14.96 -14.66
C MET A 98 11.26 15.81 -13.44
N VAL A 99 12.52 16.22 -13.31
CA VAL A 99 12.99 17.09 -12.22
C VAL A 99 12.23 18.43 -12.16
N ASN A 100 11.76 18.94 -13.30
CA ASN A 100 11.05 20.21 -13.37
C ASN A 100 9.54 20.14 -13.11
N GLY A 101 8.92 18.96 -13.16
CA GLY A 101 7.45 18.84 -13.11
C GLY A 101 6.88 17.61 -12.41
N CYS A 102 7.70 16.67 -11.95
CA CYS A 102 7.27 15.46 -11.27
C CYS A 102 7.61 15.51 -9.77
N GLN A 103 6.86 14.73 -8.98
CA GLN A 103 7.11 14.57 -7.55
C GLN A 103 8.37 13.73 -7.30
N THR A 104 9.04 13.94 -6.16
CA THR A 104 10.23 13.19 -5.71
C THR A 104 10.12 11.69 -5.93
N LYS A 105 8.96 11.09 -5.56
CA LYS A 105 8.71 9.65 -5.70
C LYS A 105 8.85 9.15 -7.13
N SER A 106 8.39 9.91 -8.12
CA SER A 106 8.47 9.53 -9.53
C SER A 106 9.90 9.58 -10.06
N ILE A 107 10.71 10.50 -9.55
CA ILE A 107 12.11 10.66 -9.93
C ILE A 107 12.94 9.52 -9.31
N LEU A 108 12.75 9.21 -8.01
CA LEU A 108 13.44 8.09 -7.35
C LEU A 108 13.08 6.74 -7.97
N GLU A 109 11.80 6.52 -8.32
CA GLU A 109 11.38 5.30 -9.00
C GLU A 109 11.99 5.19 -10.42
N TYR A 110 12.17 6.32 -11.12
CA TYR A 110 12.83 6.35 -12.42
C TYR A 110 14.31 5.96 -12.32
N LEU A 111 15.00 6.42 -11.27
CA LEU A 111 16.39 6.06 -10.98
C LEU A 111 16.51 4.57 -10.60
N ARG A 112 15.59 4.04 -9.77
CA ARG A 112 15.58 2.64 -9.33
C ARG A 112 15.49 1.64 -10.48
N VAL A 113 14.76 1.98 -11.53
CA VAL A 113 14.60 1.13 -12.72
C VAL A 113 15.67 1.36 -13.79
N GLY A 114 16.68 2.20 -13.52
CA GLY A 114 17.79 2.47 -14.44
C GLY A 114 17.40 3.23 -15.71
N GLY A 115 16.33 4.03 -15.66
CA GLY A 115 15.85 4.83 -16.79
C GLY A 115 15.04 4.02 -17.82
N ARG A 116 13.73 4.29 -17.91
CA ARG A 116 12.87 3.69 -18.97
C ARG A 116 12.94 4.55 -20.24
N GLY A 117 13.77 4.18 -21.21
CA GLY A 117 13.60 4.63 -22.59
C GLY A 117 14.88 4.75 -23.41
N GLY A 118 15.08 3.82 -24.34
CA GLY A 118 15.99 4.00 -25.48
C GLY A 118 16.63 2.72 -26.01
N GLY A 119 15.87 1.86 -26.70
CA GLY A 119 16.46 0.79 -27.50
C GLY A 119 17.01 1.30 -28.83
N LYS A 120 18.34 1.35 -28.98
CA LYS A 120 19.18 0.91 -30.14
C LYS A 120 20.50 1.68 -30.20
N GLY A 121 21.59 0.91 -30.05
CA GLY A 121 22.95 1.33 -30.32
C GLY A 121 23.91 0.17 -30.08
N LYS A 122 23.87 -0.85 -30.94
CA LYS A 122 24.95 -1.86 -31.02
C LYS A 122 26.24 -1.14 -31.42
N GLY A 123 27.26 -1.25 -30.58
CA GLY A 123 28.65 -0.95 -30.90
C GLY A 123 29.54 -1.77 -29.97
N LYS A 124 30.15 -2.82 -30.52
CA LYS A 124 31.20 -3.63 -29.87
C LYS A 124 32.31 -2.74 -29.31
N GLN A 125 32.85 -3.08 -28.14
CA GLN A 125 34.26 -3.42 -28.03
C GLN A 125 34.50 -4.31 -26.80
N ASP A 126 35.36 -5.29 -27.03
CA ASP A 126 35.69 -6.47 -26.23
C ASP A 126 36.36 -6.20 -24.87
N ASN A 127 36.47 -7.30 -24.11
CA ASN A 127 37.25 -7.53 -22.88
C ASN A 127 36.70 -6.89 -21.59
N VAL A 128 36.08 -7.69 -20.72
CA VAL A 128 36.71 -8.20 -19.46
C VAL A 128 35.92 -9.46 -19.00
N ASP A 129 35.98 -10.55 -19.76
CA ASP A 129 35.68 -11.89 -19.25
C ASP A 129 36.91 -12.41 -18.49
N LYS A 130 37.14 -11.94 -17.25
CA LYS A 130 38.12 -12.58 -16.35
C LYS A 130 38.04 -12.24 -14.85
N GLU A 131 37.04 -11.51 -14.35
CA GLU A 131 36.96 -11.16 -12.91
C GLU A 131 35.74 -11.69 -12.13
N GLU A 132 34.75 -12.31 -12.75
CA GLU A 132 33.61 -12.87 -11.98
C GLU A 132 33.92 -14.20 -11.26
N GLY A 133 34.98 -14.91 -11.64
CA GLY A 133 35.37 -16.18 -11.03
C GLY A 133 36.03 -16.08 -9.65
N ARG A 134 36.47 -14.88 -9.23
CA ARG A 134 37.22 -14.69 -7.97
C ARG A 134 36.40 -14.06 -6.83
N LYS A 135 35.27 -13.39 -7.09
CA LYS A 135 34.38 -12.84 -6.04
C LYS A 135 33.53 -13.91 -5.34
N LYS A 136 33.03 -14.92 -6.08
CA LYS A 136 32.24 -16.04 -5.52
C LYS A 136 32.98 -16.96 -4.54
N LYS A 137 34.32 -16.90 -4.48
CA LYS A 137 35.14 -17.69 -3.52
C LYS A 137 35.54 -16.90 -2.27
N ARG A 138 35.38 -15.56 -2.26
CA ARG A 138 35.67 -14.71 -1.09
C ARG A 138 34.43 -14.47 -0.21
N GLU A 139 33.22 -14.41 -0.77
CA GLU A 139 31.98 -14.26 0.01
C GLU A 139 31.59 -15.53 0.80
N ARG A 140 32.04 -16.72 0.37
CA ARG A 140 31.81 -17.97 1.13
C ARG A 140 32.77 -18.20 2.30
N ARG A 141 33.78 -17.33 2.49
CA ARG A 141 34.75 -17.44 3.60
C ARG A 141 34.63 -16.33 4.65
N GLN A 142 33.81 -15.31 4.43
CA GLN A 142 33.51 -14.24 5.41
C GLN A 142 32.14 -14.39 6.08
N LYS A 143 31.49 -15.56 5.97
CA LYS A 143 30.24 -15.89 6.66
C LYS A 143 30.42 -16.81 7.87
N LYS A 144 31.63 -16.83 8.45
CA LYS A 144 31.96 -17.74 9.55
C LYS A 144 32.67 -17.09 10.74
N ASP A 145 32.82 -15.76 10.76
CA ASP A 145 33.50 -15.11 11.89
C ASP A 145 33.16 -13.61 11.99
N SER A 146 31.92 -13.30 12.35
CA SER A 146 31.49 -12.00 12.90
C SER A 146 30.01 -12.09 13.26
N GLY A 147 29.68 -11.83 14.53
CA GLY A 147 28.42 -12.18 15.19
C GLY A 147 27.15 -11.57 14.59
N ASP A 148 26.12 -12.41 14.50
CA ASP A 148 24.73 -12.17 14.11
C ASP A 148 23.95 -11.29 15.13
N GLY A 149 24.44 -10.10 15.46
CA GLY A 149 23.84 -9.28 16.52
C GLY A 149 22.96 -8.11 16.06
N GLU A 150 23.48 -7.25 15.19
CA GLU A 150 23.01 -5.86 15.13
C GLU A 150 22.46 -5.42 13.76
N GLN A 151 22.59 -6.27 12.73
CA GLN A 151 22.14 -5.93 11.37
C GLN A 151 20.69 -6.37 11.08
N ASP A 152 20.16 -7.31 11.87
CA ASP A 152 18.74 -7.73 11.81
C ASP A 152 17.80 -6.73 12.51
N GLU A 153 18.25 -6.00 13.53
CA GLU A 153 17.38 -5.11 14.32
C GLU A 153 16.87 -3.89 13.52
N LEU A 154 17.68 -3.36 12.58
CA LEU A 154 17.32 -2.17 11.80
C LEU A 154 16.44 -2.47 10.57
N GLU A 155 16.51 -3.69 10.02
CA GLU A 155 15.57 -4.14 8.97
C GLU A 155 14.21 -4.56 9.53
N GLU A 156 14.13 -4.95 10.81
CA GLU A 156 12.87 -5.29 11.46
C GLU A 156 11.95 -4.09 11.73
N VAL A 157 12.52 -2.91 12.02
CA VAL A 157 11.72 -1.72 12.43
C VAL A 157 10.80 -1.18 11.32
N ASN A 158 11.07 -1.50 10.06
CA ASN A 158 10.27 -1.02 8.93
C ASN A 158 9.30 -2.04 8.33
N LYS A 159 9.35 -3.31 8.77
CA LYS A 159 8.42 -4.33 8.30
C LYS A 159 7.02 -4.08 8.87
N LEU A 160 6.02 -4.13 7.99
CA LEU A 160 4.62 -4.06 8.36
C LEU A 160 4.26 -5.36 9.10
N LEU A 161 3.81 -5.25 10.34
CA LEU A 161 3.44 -6.42 11.15
C LEU A 161 1.97 -6.79 10.91
N ILE A 162 1.75 -8.01 10.41
CA ILE A 162 0.44 -8.63 10.34
C ILE A 162 0.45 -9.92 11.14
N LYS A 163 -0.52 -10.07 12.03
CA LYS A 163 -0.78 -11.33 12.72
C LYS A 163 -1.94 -12.03 12.06
N VAL A 164 -1.71 -13.20 11.47
CA VAL A 164 -2.76 -14.05 10.93
C VAL A 164 -3.28 -14.93 12.05
N LEU A 165 -4.55 -14.79 12.42
CA LEU A 165 -5.19 -15.70 13.36
C LEU A 165 -5.76 -16.90 12.63
N HIS A 166 -5.23 -18.07 12.98
CA HIS A 166 -5.70 -19.33 12.46
C HIS A 166 -7.05 -19.72 13.03
N ILE A 167 -7.84 -20.45 12.24
CA ILE A 167 -9.19 -20.87 12.62
C ILE A 167 -9.24 -21.69 13.92
N SER A 168 -8.14 -22.37 14.28
CA SER A 168 -7.99 -23.13 15.52
C SER A 168 -7.94 -22.26 16.78
N GLU A 169 -7.60 -20.98 16.63
CA GLU A 169 -7.48 -20.01 17.72
C GLU A 169 -8.72 -19.10 17.83
N ASN A 170 -9.65 -19.22 16.86
CA ASN A 170 -10.90 -18.45 16.86
C ASN A 170 -12.07 -19.36 17.30
N PRO A 171 -12.73 -19.07 18.44
CA PRO A 171 -13.82 -19.89 18.95
C PRO A 171 -15.08 -19.89 18.06
N ALA A 172 -15.24 -18.93 17.14
CA ALA A 172 -16.38 -18.87 16.23
C ALA A 172 -16.03 -18.13 14.91
N PRO A 173 -15.29 -18.76 13.99
CA PRO A 173 -14.89 -18.15 12.75
C PRO A 173 -16.10 -17.87 11.84
N LEU A 174 -16.07 -16.72 11.15
CA LEU A 174 -17.10 -16.41 10.16
C LEU A 174 -17.06 -17.43 9.02
N VAL A 175 -18.23 -17.97 8.68
CA VAL A 175 -18.41 -18.99 7.64
C VAL A 175 -19.28 -18.42 6.53
N ILE A 176 -18.86 -18.63 5.29
CA ILE A 176 -19.61 -18.29 4.09
C ILE A 176 -20.02 -19.60 3.41
N LYS A 177 -21.31 -19.78 3.18
CA LYS A 177 -21.86 -20.88 2.38
C LYS A 177 -22.05 -20.41 0.95
N ALA A 178 -21.43 -21.09 0.00
CA ALA A 178 -21.58 -20.83 -1.43
C ALA A 178 -22.67 -21.76 -2.01
N SER A 179 -23.72 -21.15 -2.54
CA SER A 179 -24.80 -21.84 -3.25
C SER A 179 -24.32 -22.38 -4.59
N PRO A 180 -24.85 -23.52 -5.09
CA PRO A 180 -24.53 -24.01 -6.42
C PRO A 180 -24.91 -23.02 -7.54
N ASN A 181 -25.95 -22.20 -7.34
CA ASN A 181 -26.46 -21.25 -8.34
C ASN A 181 -25.43 -20.17 -8.72
N ILE A 182 -24.48 -19.89 -7.83
CA ILE A 182 -23.48 -18.84 -8.06
C ILE A 182 -22.43 -19.22 -9.10
N LYS A 183 -22.29 -20.52 -9.41
CA LYS A 183 -21.24 -21.04 -10.28
C LYS A 183 -21.32 -20.52 -11.70
N GLU A 184 -22.52 -20.30 -12.20
CA GLU A 184 -22.77 -19.85 -13.58
C GLU A 184 -22.61 -18.34 -13.75
N VAL A 185 -22.73 -17.58 -12.66
CA VAL A 185 -22.74 -16.11 -12.71
C VAL A 185 -21.42 -15.52 -12.23
N ARG A 186 -20.94 -15.92 -11.05
CA ARG A 186 -19.71 -15.37 -10.44
C ARG A 186 -19.12 -16.34 -9.40
N PRO A 187 -18.48 -17.45 -9.84
CA PRO A 187 -18.14 -18.59 -9.00
C PRO A 187 -17.15 -18.32 -7.86
N PHE A 188 -16.28 -17.31 -7.97
CA PHE A 188 -15.14 -17.16 -7.07
C PHE A 188 -15.36 -16.06 -6.04
N ILE A 189 -15.16 -16.40 -4.77
CA ILE A 189 -15.16 -15.48 -3.63
C ILE A 189 -14.01 -15.82 -2.68
N VAL A 190 -13.31 -14.79 -2.23
CA VAL A 190 -12.26 -14.85 -1.21
C VAL A 190 -12.59 -13.83 -0.14
N CYS A 191 -12.50 -14.20 1.13
CA CYS A 191 -12.83 -13.33 2.25
C CYS A 191 -11.80 -13.45 3.36
N CYS A 192 -11.69 -12.38 4.15
CA CYS A 192 -10.99 -12.38 5.44
C CYS A 192 -11.57 -11.31 6.36
N VAL A 193 -11.24 -11.37 7.63
CA VAL A 193 -11.54 -10.31 8.60
C VAL A 193 -10.25 -9.61 8.96
N VAL A 194 -10.28 -8.27 9.01
CA VAL A 194 -9.14 -7.46 9.44
C VAL A 194 -9.54 -6.66 10.68
N LYS A 195 -8.82 -6.86 11.79
CA LYS A 195 -9.02 -6.16 13.06
C LYS A 195 -7.82 -5.27 13.37
N GLY A 196 -8.07 -4.16 14.06
CA GLY A 196 -7.05 -3.20 14.46
C GLY A 196 -6.81 -2.05 13.47
N MET A 197 -7.74 -1.84 12.53
CA MET A 197 -7.69 -0.70 11.61
C MET A 197 -8.11 0.60 12.31
N ASN A 198 -7.27 1.63 12.25
CA ASN A 198 -7.60 2.93 12.83
C ASN A 198 -8.06 3.94 11.77
N LEU A 199 -9.38 4.07 11.61
CA LEU A 199 -10.01 4.96 10.60
C LEU A 199 -10.46 6.33 11.17
N LYS A 200 -10.28 6.56 12.47
CA LYS A 200 -10.73 7.79 13.16
C LYS A 200 -9.94 9.06 12.78
N PRO A 201 -8.59 9.05 12.76
CA PRO A 201 -7.80 10.29 12.64
C PRO A 201 -7.93 10.96 11.27
N GLY A 202 -8.12 12.28 11.28
CA GLY A 202 -8.09 13.14 10.10
C GLY A 202 -8.83 12.58 8.88
N ASN A 203 -8.07 12.34 7.80
CA ASN A 203 -8.54 11.84 6.51
C ASN A 203 -8.29 10.34 6.29
N ALA A 204 -8.05 9.55 7.35
CA ALA A 204 -7.72 8.12 7.23
C ALA A 204 -8.77 7.31 6.45
N LEU A 205 -10.05 7.44 6.81
CA LEU A 205 -11.16 6.80 6.09
C LEU A 205 -11.22 7.19 4.60
N LYS A 206 -11.00 8.47 4.28
CA LYS A 206 -11.00 8.95 2.89
C LYS A 206 -9.84 8.36 2.10
N ARG A 207 -8.65 8.26 2.70
CA ARG A 207 -7.47 7.63 2.09
C ARG A 207 -7.68 6.14 1.86
N PHE A 208 -8.31 5.46 2.82
CA PHE A 208 -8.70 4.06 2.68
C PHE A 208 -9.66 3.84 1.50
N LEU A 209 -10.76 4.60 1.44
CA LEU A 209 -11.72 4.52 0.33
C LEU A 209 -11.09 4.89 -1.02
N SER A 210 -10.17 5.85 -1.04
CA SER A 210 -9.41 6.21 -2.23
C SER A 210 -8.47 5.09 -2.68
N ALA A 211 -7.81 4.40 -1.75
CA ALA A 211 -6.96 3.25 -2.05
C ALA A 211 -7.77 2.10 -2.63
N GLN A 212 -8.93 1.79 -2.04
CA GLN A 212 -9.87 0.81 -2.59
C GLN A 212 -10.31 1.19 -4.01
N THR A 213 -10.70 2.45 -4.23
CA THR A 213 -11.16 2.93 -5.55
C THR A 213 -10.05 2.78 -6.60
N LYS A 214 -8.81 3.11 -6.25
CA LYS A 214 -7.65 2.93 -7.11
C LYS A 214 -7.39 1.46 -7.46
N LEU A 215 -7.49 0.55 -6.49
CA LEU A 215 -7.39 -0.89 -6.75
C LEU A 215 -8.50 -1.39 -7.69
N HIS A 216 -9.72 -0.84 -7.59
CA HIS A 216 -10.80 -1.17 -8.54
C HIS A 216 -10.48 -0.70 -9.96
N GLU A 217 -9.85 0.47 -10.12
CA GLU A 217 -9.51 1.02 -11.44
C GLU A 217 -8.32 0.31 -12.09
N ASP A 218 -7.30 -0.01 -11.28
CA ASP A 218 -6.03 -0.56 -11.75
C ASP A 218 -6.11 -2.09 -11.90
N ILE A 219 -6.08 -2.83 -10.79
CA ILE A 219 -5.92 -4.28 -10.79
C ILE A 219 -7.23 -5.05 -10.99
N CYS A 220 -8.37 -4.45 -10.68
CA CYS A 220 -9.69 -5.08 -10.90
C CYS A 220 -10.27 -4.77 -12.29
N GLU A 221 -9.50 -4.13 -13.17
CA GLU A 221 -9.92 -3.72 -14.52
C GLU A 221 -11.24 -2.92 -14.53
N LYS A 222 -11.43 -1.97 -13.61
CA LYS A 222 -12.68 -1.21 -13.45
C LYS A 222 -13.86 -2.13 -13.13
N ARG A 223 -13.62 -3.06 -12.22
CA ARG A 223 -14.55 -4.05 -11.66
C ARG A 223 -14.93 -5.21 -12.58
N THR A 224 -14.35 -5.29 -13.78
CA THR A 224 -14.69 -6.36 -14.71
C THR A 224 -14.02 -7.68 -14.35
N ALA A 225 -12.74 -7.63 -13.97
CA ALA A 225 -11.99 -8.81 -13.57
C ALA A 225 -12.37 -9.28 -12.16
N ALA A 226 -12.53 -8.35 -11.22
CA ALA A 226 -12.84 -8.64 -9.82
C ALA A 226 -13.56 -7.48 -9.14
N THR A 227 -14.13 -7.68 -7.96
CA THR A 227 -14.79 -6.63 -7.19
C THR A 227 -14.42 -6.78 -5.73
N ILE A 228 -13.91 -5.69 -5.13
CA ILE A 228 -13.61 -5.61 -3.71
C ILE A 228 -14.83 -4.98 -3.02
N ALA A 229 -15.28 -5.58 -1.92
CA ALA A 229 -16.20 -4.91 -1.02
C ALA A 229 -15.68 -4.98 0.43
N THR A 230 -16.02 -3.94 1.18
CA THR A 230 -15.54 -3.69 2.54
C THR A 230 -16.74 -3.38 3.40
N HIS A 231 -16.82 -4.07 4.54
CA HIS A 231 -17.99 -4.07 5.41
C HIS A 231 -17.55 -3.87 6.86
N ASP A 232 -18.35 -3.13 7.64
CA ASP A 232 -18.19 -3.09 9.09
C ASP A 232 -18.63 -4.43 9.69
N LEU A 233 -17.69 -5.16 10.30
CA LEU A 233 -17.94 -6.51 10.81
C LEU A 233 -19.01 -6.52 11.90
N GLN A 234 -19.11 -5.46 12.71
CA GLN A 234 -20.06 -5.40 13.84
C GLN A 234 -21.51 -5.37 13.36
N LEU A 235 -21.74 -4.95 12.12
CA LEU A 235 -23.05 -4.83 11.49
C LEU A 235 -23.45 -6.09 10.71
N ILE A 236 -22.61 -7.12 10.67
CA ILE A 236 -22.83 -8.36 9.93
C ILE A 236 -23.27 -9.48 10.89
N LYS A 237 -24.22 -10.30 10.46
CA LYS A 237 -24.68 -11.49 11.19
C LYS A 237 -24.32 -12.77 10.42
N GLY A 238 -23.48 -13.62 11.01
CA GLY A 238 -23.08 -14.89 10.42
C GLY A 238 -24.03 -16.05 10.80
N PRO A 239 -24.00 -17.17 10.05
CA PRO A 239 -23.22 -17.43 8.83
C PRO A 239 -23.74 -16.65 7.62
N LEU A 240 -22.87 -16.41 6.63
CA LEU A 240 -23.23 -15.71 5.39
C LEU A 240 -23.55 -16.69 4.28
N LEU A 241 -24.41 -16.28 3.36
CA LEU A 241 -24.79 -17.04 2.17
C LEU A 241 -24.40 -16.26 0.91
N TYR A 242 -23.48 -16.81 0.12
CA TYR A 242 -23.11 -16.32 -1.21
C TYR A 242 -23.94 -17.08 -2.25
N ASP A 243 -24.90 -16.40 -2.87
CA ASP A 243 -25.93 -17.00 -3.72
C ASP A 243 -26.26 -16.14 -4.94
N ALA A 244 -26.94 -16.71 -5.94
CA ALA A 244 -27.45 -15.99 -7.09
C ALA A 244 -28.98 -16.04 -7.08
N GLN A 245 -29.61 -14.86 -7.07
CA GLN A 245 -31.07 -14.73 -7.00
C GLN A 245 -31.63 -14.01 -8.23
N PRO A 246 -32.89 -14.27 -8.61
CA PRO A 246 -33.55 -13.54 -9.68
C PRO A 246 -33.57 -12.02 -9.41
N PRO A 247 -33.30 -11.16 -10.42
CA PRO A 247 -33.23 -9.70 -10.25
C PRO A 247 -34.49 -9.03 -9.69
N ASN A 248 -35.66 -9.69 -9.81
CA ASN A 248 -36.95 -9.20 -9.33
C ASN A 248 -37.18 -9.44 -7.84
N ASP A 249 -36.46 -10.40 -7.26
CA ASP A 249 -36.63 -10.87 -5.87
C ASP A 249 -35.51 -10.34 -4.97
N LEU A 250 -34.32 -10.13 -5.54
CA LEU A 250 -33.18 -9.53 -4.85
C LEU A 250 -33.47 -8.06 -4.51
N LYS A 251 -33.57 -7.76 -3.21
CA LYS A 251 -33.70 -6.40 -2.67
C LYS A 251 -32.44 -6.01 -1.92
N ILE A 252 -31.98 -4.79 -2.13
CA ILE A 252 -30.82 -4.23 -1.45
C ILE A 252 -31.09 -2.78 -1.07
N ILE A 253 -30.49 -2.33 0.04
CA ILE A 253 -30.37 -0.91 0.40
C ILE A 253 -28.96 -0.48 -0.02
N PRO A 254 -28.75 0.05 -1.24
CA PRO A 254 -27.43 0.40 -1.70
C PRO A 254 -26.95 1.70 -1.06
N LEU A 255 -25.64 1.92 -1.03
CA LEU A 255 -25.04 3.09 -0.38
C LEU A 255 -25.70 4.41 -0.82
N GLY A 256 -26.22 5.15 0.17
CA GLY A 256 -26.80 6.48 -0.05
C GLY A 256 -28.16 6.51 -0.78
N ARG A 257 -28.83 5.36 -0.95
CA ARG A 257 -30.19 5.29 -1.54
C ARG A 257 -31.13 4.47 -0.64
N LYS A 258 -32.42 4.50 -0.96
CA LYS A 258 -33.45 3.67 -0.30
C LYS A 258 -33.43 2.24 -0.82
N GLU A 259 -34.14 1.36 -0.13
CA GLU A 259 -34.35 -0.02 -0.57
C GLU A 259 -34.91 -0.07 -2.00
N ILE A 260 -34.32 -0.90 -2.83
CA ILE A 260 -34.66 -1.04 -4.24
C ILE A 260 -34.39 -2.48 -4.70
N LYS A 261 -35.14 -2.93 -5.70
CA LYS A 261 -34.88 -4.22 -6.36
C LYS A 261 -33.63 -4.14 -7.25
N ALA A 262 -32.91 -5.24 -7.37
CA ALA A 262 -31.68 -5.31 -8.14
C ALA A 262 -31.86 -4.90 -9.60
N LYS A 263 -32.96 -5.36 -10.23
CA LYS A 263 -33.31 -5.00 -11.60
C LYS A 263 -33.47 -3.49 -11.80
N ASP A 264 -34.20 -2.84 -10.89
CA ASP A 264 -34.47 -1.40 -10.98
C ASP A 264 -33.19 -0.60 -10.71
N LEU A 265 -32.36 -1.05 -9.76
CA LEU A 265 -31.07 -0.44 -9.47
C LEU A 265 -30.13 -0.48 -10.67
N VAL A 266 -29.95 -1.64 -11.30
CA VAL A 266 -29.08 -1.78 -12.48
C VAL A 266 -29.58 -0.89 -13.61
N ARG A 267 -30.89 -0.87 -13.86
CA ARG A 267 -31.50 0.00 -14.88
C ARG A 267 -31.26 1.49 -14.60
N GLN A 268 -31.43 1.94 -13.36
CA GLN A 268 -31.16 3.33 -12.98
C GLN A 268 -29.69 3.70 -13.19
N LEU A 269 -28.76 2.85 -12.76
CA LEU A 269 -27.32 3.08 -12.94
C LEU A 269 -26.91 3.11 -14.41
N GLN A 270 -27.53 2.26 -15.25
CA GLN A 270 -27.30 2.27 -16.70
C GLN A 270 -27.79 3.59 -17.34
N LEU A 271 -28.97 4.08 -16.95
CA LEU A 271 -29.50 5.37 -17.41
C LEU A 271 -28.61 6.55 -16.96
N GLU A 272 -28.22 6.58 -15.68
CA GLU A 272 -27.29 7.59 -15.15
C GLU A 272 -25.96 7.60 -15.93
N ALA A 273 -25.41 6.41 -16.23
CA ALA A 273 -24.18 6.27 -17.00
C ALA A 273 -24.35 6.75 -18.46
N GLU A 274 -25.50 6.51 -19.07
CA GLU A 274 -25.80 6.96 -20.43
C GLU A 274 -26.01 8.49 -20.51
N GLU A 275 -26.71 9.07 -19.54
CA GLU A 275 -26.88 10.52 -19.42
C GLU A 275 -25.53 11.22 -19.25
N GLN A 276 -24.66 10.71 -18.38
CA GLN A 276 -23.30 11.24 -18.22
C GLN A 276 -22.48 11.14 -19.51
N ARG A 277 -22.67 10.07 -20.29
CA ARG A 277 -22.03 9.94 -21.61
C ARG A 277 -22.52 11.03 -22.57
N LYS A 278 -23.84 11.23 -22.64
CA LYS A 278 -24.48 12.27 -23.47
C LYS A 278 -24.03 13.66 -23.06
N GLN A 279 -24.03 13.97 -21.76
CA GLN A 279 -23.61 15.27 -21.24
C GLN A 279 -22.14 15.58 -21.53
N LYS A 280 -21.24 14.59 -21.42
CA LYS A 280 -19.82 14.73 -21.73
C LYS A 280 -19.50 14.64 -23.24
N LYS A 281 -20.52 14.54 -24.11
CA LYS A 281 -20.40 14.39 -25.58
C LYS A 281 -19.41 13.29 -26.01
N ARG A 282 -19.35 12.19 -25.25
CA ARG A 282 -18.44 11.06 -25.56
C ARG A 282 -19.15 10.05 -26.45
N GLN A 283 -18.45 9.56 -27.48
CA GLN A 283 -18.98 8.50 -28.35
C GLN A 283 -19.13 7.17 -27.60
N ASN A 284 -18.21 6.86 -26.67
CA ASN A 284 -18.20 5.58 -25.94
C ASN A 284 -18.60 5.76 -24.47
N ILE A 285 -19.30 4.77 -23.91
CA ILE A 285 -19.56 4.67 -22.46
C ILE A 285 -18.21 4.62 -21.74
N SER A 286 -18.10 5.37 -20.64
CA SER A 286 -16.88 5.36 -19.81
C SER A 286 -16.52 3.91 -19.49
N GLY A 287 -15.24 3.53 -19.65
CA GLY A 287 -14.76 2.21 -19.27
C GLY A 287 -15.09 1.86 -17.80
N LEU A 288 -15.35 2.87 -16.97
CA LEU A 288 -15.79 2.73 -15.60
C LEU A 288 -17.17 2.08 -15.46
N HIS A 289 -18.09 2.20 -16.43
CA HIS A 289 -19.44 1.63 -16.34
C HIS A 289 -19.59 0.28 -17.04
N LYS A 290 -18.50 -0.28 -17.60
CA LYS A 290 -18.52 -1.58 -18.29
C LYS A 290 -19.01 -2.72 -17.38
N TYR A 291 -18.75 -2.63 -16.07
CA TYR A 291 -19.20 -3.64 -15.12
C TYR A 291 -20.73 -3.76 -15.03
N LEU A 292 -21.48 -2.70 -15.36
CA LEU A 292 -22.95 -2.74 -15.39
C LEU A 292 -23.48 -3.69 -16.47
N GLN A 293 -22.71 -3.89 -17.54
CA GLN A 293 -23.09 -4.75 -18.67
C GLN A 293 -22.77 -6.23 -18.40
N LEU A 294 -21.99 -6.54 -17.36
CA LEU A 294 -21.63 -7.94 -17.03
C LEU A 294 -22.81 -8.76 -16.52
N LEU A 295 -23.87 -8.07 -16.09
CA LEU A 295 -25.10 -8.69 -15.62
C LEU A 295 -26.19 -8.71 -16.70
N ASP A 296 -25.95 -8.10 -17.87
CA ASP A 296 -26.96 -8.04 -18.93
C ASP A 296 -27.23 -9.45 -19.49
N GLY A 297 -28.49 -9.87 -19.45
CA GLY A 297 -28.92 -11.17 -19.95
C GLY A 297 -28.79 -12.32 -18.96
N ASN A 298 -28.22 -12.11 -17.77
CA ASN A 298 -28.17 -13.13 -16.74
C ASN A 298 -29.53 -13.30 -16.04
N GLU A 299 -29.99 -14.54 -15.89
CA GLU A 299 -31.25 -14.85 -15.21
C GLU A 299 -31.17 -14.62 -13.70
N ASN A 300 -29.97 -14.76 -13.12
CA ASN A 300 -29.70 -14.61 -11.69
C ASN A 300 -28.54 -13.63 -11.45
N TYR A 301 -28.63 -12.86 -10.38
CA TYR A 301 -27.64 -11.88 -9.95
C TYR A 301 -26.97 -12.32 -8.65
N PRO A 302 -25.64 -12.16 -8.54
CA PRO A 302 -24.90 -12.64 -7.37
C PRO A 302 -25.17 -11.72 -6.18
N CYS A 303 -25.26 -12.29 -4.99
CA CYS A 303 -25.48 -11.56 -3.75
C CYS A 303 -24.80 -12.24 -2.57
N LEU A 304 -24.42 -11.44 -1.58
CA LEU A 304 -24.03 -11.92 -0.27
C LEU A 304 -25.11 -11.53 0.72
N VAL A 305 -25.64 -12.52 1.43
CA VAL A 305 -26.76 -12.40 2.35
C VAL A 305 -26.29 -12.77 3.75
N ASP A 306 -26.73 -12.01 4.75
CA ASP A 306 -26.47 -12.32 6.16
C ASP A 306 -27.47 -13.35 6.74
N ALA A 307 -27.24 -13.75 7.99
CA ALA A 307 -28.11 -14.71 8.68
C ALA A 307 -29.53 -14.19 8.96
N GLU A 308 -29.75 -12.87 8.88
CA GLU A 308 -31.08 -12.25 9.01
C GLU A 308 -31.80 -12.16 7.65
N GLY A 309 -31.17 -12.62 6.56
CA GLY A 309 -31.73 -12.59 5.22
C GLY A 309 -31.55 -11.25 4.50
N ALA A 310 -30.76 -10.32 5.04
CA ALA A 310 -30.48 -9.05 4.40
C ALA A 310 -29.32 -9.18 3.40
N VAL A 311 -29.50 -8.62 2.20
CA VAL A 311 -28.41 -8.52 1.21
C VAL A 311 -27.42 -7.45 1.63
N ILE A 312 -26.20 -7.87 1.98
CA ILE A 312 -25.11 -6.99 2.41
C ILE A 312 -24.20 -6.58 1.24
N SER A 313 -24.15 -7.37 0.17
CA SER A 313 -23.37 -7.07 -1.03
C SER A 313 -24.07 -7.55 -2.30
N PHE A 314 -23.98 -6.75 -3.37
CA PHE A 314 -24.44 -7.07 -4.73
C PHE A 314 -23.29 -6.85 -5.74
N PRO A 315 -22.38 -7.82 -5.89
CA PRO A 315 -21.29 -7.73 -6.86
C PRO A 315 -21.77 -7.75 -8.33
N PRO A 316 -21.07 -7.11 -9.29
CA PRO A 316 -19.97 -6.16 -9.13
C PRO A 316 -20.46 -4.71 -8.85
N ILE A 317 -21.73 -4.54 -8.47
CA ILE A 317 -22.44 -3.25 -8.47
C ILE A 317 -22.11 -2.43 -7.21
N THR A 318 -22.54 -2.90 -6.03
CA THR A 318 -22.50 -2.10 -4.81
C THR A 318 -22.63 -2.94 -3.55
N ASN A 319 -22.17 -2.40 -2.43
CA ASN A 319 -22.42 -2.89 -1.08
C ASN A 319 -23.67 -2.23 -0.47
N SER A 320 -24.19 -2.83 0.60
CA SER A 320 -25.32 -2.28 1.33
C SER A 320 -24.91 -1.17 2.29
N ASP A 321 -25.78 -0.17 2.43
CA ASP A 321 -25.68 0.87 3.46
C ASP A 321 -25.75 0.31 4.89
N LYS A 322 -26.37 -0.88 5.08
CA LYS A 322 -26.44 -1.57 6.38
C LYS A 322 -25.06 -1.89 6.96
N THR A 323 -24.10 -2.23 6.11
CA THR A 323 -22.75 -2.65 6.51
C THR A 323 -21.69 -1.57 6.22
N LYS A 324 -22.13 -0.32 6.07
CA LYS A 324 -21.26 0.78 5.67
C LYS A 324 -20.20 1.09 6.72
N ILE A 325 -18.95 1.14 6.27
CA ILE A 325 -17.83 1.55 7.10
C ILE A 325 -17.95 3.02 7.53
N LYS A 326 -17.72 3.27 8.82
CA LYS A 326 -17.66 4.59 9.45
C LYS A 326 -16.26 4.86 10.01
N LYS A 327 -15.98 6.09 10.44
CA LYS A 327 -14.72 6.44 11.13
C LYS A 327 -14.50 5.62 12.41
N SER A 328 -15.58 5.17 13.06
CA SER A 328 -15.55 4.35 14.28
C SER A 328 -15.23 2.87 14.02
N THR A 329 -15.28 2.42 12.76
CA THR A 329 -15.03 1.02 12.40
C THR A 329 -13.59 0.66 12.71
N SER A 330 -13.40 -0.46 13.41
CA SER A 330 -12.08 -1.02 13.75
C SER A 330 -11.90 -2.45 13.26
N GLU A 331 -13.00 -3.13 12.95
CA GLU A 331 -13.06 -4.49 12.44
C GLU A 331 -13.78 -4.50 11.10
N LEU A 332 -13.09 -4.98 10.07
CA LEU A 332 -13.56 -4.97 8.70
C LEU A 332 -13.72 -6.41 8.21
N PHE A 333 -14.88 -6.70 7.63
CA PHE A 333 -15.03 -7.89 6.80
C PHE A 333 -14.74 -7.50 5.35
N LEU A 334 -13.81 -8.24 4.74
CA LEU A 334 -13.36 -8.02 3.36
C LEU A 334 -13.84 -9.16 2.48
N GLU A 335 -14.33 -8.81 1.30
CA GLU A 335 -14.62 -9.77 0.24
C GLU A 335 -14.02 -9.33 -1.09
N VAL A 336 -13.55 -10.31 -1.86
CA VAL A 336 -13.18 -10.14 -3.26
C VAL A 336 -13.88 -11.22 -4.07
N THR A 337 -14.71 -10.79 -5.03
CA THR A 337 -15.43 -11.70 -5.93
C THR A 337 -14.94 -11.56 -7.37
N SER A 338 -14.90 -12.65 -8.13
CA SER A 338 -14.50 -12.67 -9.53
C SER A 338 -15.33 -13.68 -10.33
N GLY A 339 -15.59 -13.35 -11.60
CA GLY A 339 -16.10 -14.31 -12.58
C GLY A 339 -14.99 -15.06 -13.34
N VAL A 340 -13.73 -14.66 -13.17
CA VAL A 340 -12.61 -15.10 -14.02
C VAL A 340 -11.75 -16.15 -13.34
N SER A 341 -11.23 -15.88 -12.14
CA SER A 341 -10.30 -16.78 -11.45
C SER A 341 -10.25 -16.53 -9.95
N LEU A 342 -10.10 -17.62 -9.19
CA LEU A 342 -9.84 -17.57 -7.75
C LEU A 342 -8.49 -16.92 -7.42
N GLN A 343 -7.47 -17.12 -8.25
CA GLN A 343 -6.13 -16.56 -8.01
C GLN A 343 -6.14 -15.04 -8.06
N ILE A 344 -6.89 -14.46 -9.02
CA ILE A 344 -7.09 -13.01 -9.11
C ILE A 344 -7.70 -12.47 -7.80
N CYS A 345 -8.67 -13.17 -7.21
CA CYS A 345 -9.24 -12.76 -5.93
C CYS A 345 -8.20 -12.76 -4.82
N LYS A 346 -7.34 -13.78 -4.74
CA LYS A 346 -6.28 -13.89 -3.74
C LYS A 346 -5.24 -12.78 -3.89
N ASP A 347 -4.75 -12.55 -5.10
CA ASP A 347 -3.73 -11.53 -5.38
C ASP A 347 -4.24 -10.12 -5.04
N ILE A 348 -5.50 -9.84 -5.37
CA ILE A 348 -6.15 -8.57 -5.04
C ILE A 348 -6.35 -8.43 -3.53
N MET A 349 -6.74 -9.51 -2.84
CA MET A 349 -6.90 -9.51 -1.39
C MET A 349 -5.56 -9.27 -0.68
N ASP A 350 -4.48 -9.92 -1.12
CA ASP A 350 -3.12 -9.70 -0.62
C ASP A 350 -2.71 -8.23 -0.78
N MET A 351 -2.92 -7.65 -1.96
CA MET A 351 -2.62 -6.24 -2.25
C MET A 351 -3.46 -5.28 -1.37
N LEU A 352 -4.73 -5.60 -1.15
CA LEU A 352 -5.62 -4.80 -0.31
C LEU A 352 -5.16 -4.80 1.14
N ILE A 353 -4.80 -5.97 1.68
CA ILE A 353 -4.29 -6.13 3.05
C ILE A 353 -2.97 -5.37 3.22
N LEU A 354 -2.05 -5.46 2.25
CA LEU A 354 -0.81 -4.67 2.25
C LEU A 354 -1.10 -3.16 2.32
N LYS A 355 -2.03 -2.67 1.48
CA LYS A 355 -2.42 -1.26 1.47
C LYS A 355 -3.08 -0.84 2.79
N MET A 356 -3.86 -1.71 3.43
CA MET A 356 -4.40 -1.47 4.76
C MET A 356 -3.29 -1.32 5.80
N ALA A 357 -2.28 -2.19 5.77
CA ALA A 357 -1.14 -2.11 6.67
C ALA A 357 -0.31 -0.83 6.49
N GLU A 358 -0.01 -0.46 5.25
CA GLU A 358 0.66 0.82 4.95
C GLU A 358 -0.14 2.02 5.49
N LEU A 359 -1.46 2.02 5.29
CA LEU A 359 -2.32 3.12 5.75
C LEU A 359 -2.42 3.18 7.27
N ASN A 360 -2.49 2.03 7.95
CA ASN A 360 -2.56 1.97 9.40
C ASN A 360 -1.26 2.46 10.04
N LYS A 361 -0.10 2.02 9.52
CA LYS A 361 1.23 2.51 9.95
C LYS A 361 1.34 4.02 9.78
N PHE A 362 1.00 4.54 8.61
CA PHE A 362 1.03 6.00 8.36
C PHE A 362 0.11 6.77 9.30
N THR A 363 -1.08 6.25 9.60
CA THR A 363 -2.02 6.92 10.50
C THR A 363 -1.52 6.91 11.96
N LEU A 364 -0.77 5.90 12.37
CA LEU A 364 -0.14 5.84 13.70
C LEU A 364 1.02 6.85 13.79
N GLU A 365 1.92 6.85 12.80
CA GLU A 365 3.07 7.77 12.73
C GLU A 365 2.65 9.25 12.73
N ASN A 366 1.60 9.61 11.98
CA ASN A 366 1.15 11.01 11.87
C ASN A 366 0.25 11.47 13.04
N LYS A 367 -0.14 10.57 13.95
CA LYS A 367 -0.92 10.95 15.14
C LYS A 367 -0.03 11.62 16.19
N GLU A 368 1.28 11.34 16.16
CA GLU A 368 2.25 11.86 17.12
C GLU A 368 2.63 13.32 16.83
N GLU A 369 2.65 13.76 15.56
CA GLU A 369 2.96 15.16 15.20
C GLU A 369 1.86 16.18 15.57
N VAL A 370 0.61 15.75 15.80
CA VAL A 370 -0.53 16.64 16.08
C VAL A 370 -0.84 16.75 17.58
N SER A 371 -0.13 16.03 18.45
CA SER A 371 -0.34 16.06 19.91
C SER A 371 0.44 17.14 20.66
N VAL A 372 1.17 18.02 19.94
CA VAL A 372 1.90 19.16 20.52
C VAL A 372 1.27 20.47 20.04
N SER A 373 0.02 20.71 20.42
CA SER A 373 -0.52 22.07 20.51
C SER A 373 -1.89 22.05 21.18
N ASP A 374 -2.01 22.86 22.22
CA ASP A 374 -3.21 23.33 22.90
C ASP A 374 -3.77 22.44 24.02
N ASP A 375 -3.16 22.57 25.20
CA ASP A 375 -3.94 22.76 26.43
C ASP A 375 -3.17 23.69 27.38
N GLU A 376 -3.49 24.99 27.31
CA GLU A 376 -3.23 25.94 28.38
C GLU A 376 -4.33 25.78 29.43
N SER A 377 -3.97 25.26 30.60
CA SER A 377 -4.60 25.70 31.85
C SER A 377 -3.67 25.47 33.05
N ASP A 378 -3.43 26.58 33.75
CA ASP A 378 -2.71 26.71 35.01
C ASP A 378 -3.21 25.76 36.12
N VAL A 379 -2.27 25.29 36.97
CA VAL A 379 -2.22 25.49 38.45
C VAL A 379 -1.29 24.44 39.13
N ILE A 380 -0.12 24.93 39.58
CA ILE A 380 0.62 24.69 40.85
C ILE A 380 1.31 23.32 41.15
N SER A 381 2.65 23.37 41.02
CA SER A 381 3.75 22.97 41.96
C SER A 381 3.94 21.53 42.51
N GLY A 382 5.07 20.92 42.10
CA GLY A 382 5.83 19.88 42.82
C GLY A 382 6.97 19.31 41.95
N PRO A 383 8.20 19.08 42.47
CA PRO A 383 9.32 18.69 41.61
C PRO A 383 9.22 17.21 41.23
N PRO A 384 9.40 16.82 39.95
CA PRO A 384 9.43 15.40 39.60
C PRO A 384 10.83 14.84 39.83
N ASN A 385 10.92 13.87 40.75
CA ASN A 385 12.02 12.90 40.77
C ASN A 385 12.01 12.15 39.44
N PHE A 386 13.01 12.38 38.60
CA PHE A 386 13.27 11.61 37.39
C PHE A 386 13.80 10.23 37.79
N ASN A 387 12.96 9.20 37.69
CA ASN A 387 13.38 7.81 37.56
C ASN A 387 13.53 7.49 36.05
N PRO A 388 14.75 7.25 35.53
CA PRO A 388 14.95 6.88 34.13
C PRO A 388 14.82 5.35 34.00
N SER A 389 13.60 4.83 34.06
CA SER A 389 13.38 3.40 33.83
C SER A 389 11.94 3.09 33.42
N GLN A 390 11.42 3.79 32.41
CA GLN A 390 10.31 3.31 31.59
C GLN A 390 10.54 3.79 30.15
N THR A 391 11.43 3.09 29.44
CA THR A 391 11.36 3.00 27.98
C THR A 391 9.97 2.49 27.64
N VAL A 392 9.08 3.38 27.19
CA VAL A 392 7.81 2.97 26.58
C VAL A 392 8.20 2.22 25.31
N HIS A 393 8.20 0.88 25.39
CA HIS A 393 8.30 0.03 24.21
C HIS A 393 7.15 0.42 23.28
N HIS A 394 7.48 0.89 22.08
CA HIS A 394 6.52 1.16 21.02
C HIS A 394 5.82 -0.14 20.64
N GLU A 395 4.66 -0.42 21.23
CA GLU A 395 3.81 -1.51 20.75
C GLU A 395 3.20 -1.11 19.40
N ASN A 396 3.90 -1.43 18.32
CA ASN A 396 3.31 -1.56 16.99
C ASN A 396 2.25 -2.67 17.08
N THR A 397 1.03 -2.34 17.50
CA THR A 397 -0.06 -3.33 17.56
C THR A 397 -0.30 -3.83 16.13
N PRO A 398 -0.04 -5.13 15.84
CA PRO A 398 -0.12 -5.66 14.49
C PRO A 398 -1.56 -5.64 14.01
N LEU A 399 -1.76 -5.44 12.70
CA LEU A 399 -3.06 -5.71 12.10
C LEU A 399 -3.33 -7.20 12.18
N ILE A 400 -4.49 -7.55 12.70
CA ILE A 400 -4.89 -8.93 12.87
C ILE A 400 -5.74 -9.33 11.67
N VAL A 401 -5.34 -10.36 10.93
CA VAL A 401 -6.09 -10.91 9.81
C VAL A 401 -6.63 -12.29 10.21
N GLU A 402 -7.94 -12.43 10.33
CA GLU A 402 -8.58 -13.71 10.66
C GLU A 402 -8.99 -14.44 9.40
N GLN A 403 -8.79 -15.76 9.42
CA GLN A 403 -9.21 -16.64 8.34
C GLN A 403 -10.74 -16.73 8.24
N VAL A 404 -11.24 -16.65 7.01
CA VAL A 404 -12.65 -16.93 6.71
C VAL A 404 -12.73 -18.17 5.83
N ARG A 405 -13.67 -19.06 6.19
CA ARG A 405 -13.93 -20.30 5.41
C ARG A 405 -15.11 -20.09 4.49
N VAL A 406 -14.90 -20.42 3.21
CA VAL A 406 -15.96 -20.58 2.22
C VAL A 406 -16.20 -22.07 2.03
N VAL A 407 -17.42 -22.50 2.27
CA VAL A 407 -17.86 -23.89 2.15
C VAL A 407 -18.99 -23.99 1.12
N ASP A 408 -19.24 -25.17 0.56
CA ASP A 408 -20.51 -25.40 -0.15
C ASP A 408 -21.67 -25.64 0.82
N ILE A 409 -22.86 -25.83 0.26
CA ILE A 409 -24.09 -26.15 1.00
C ILE A 409 -23.95 -27.41 1.87
N ASP A 410 -23.11 -28.36 1.46
CA ASP A 410 -22.85 -29.62 2.15
C ASP A 410 -21.76 -29.47 3.24
N GLY A 411 -21.16 -28.28 3.34
CA GLY A 411 -20.14 -27.95 4.34
C GLY A 411 -18.70 -28.27 3.93
N ASN A 412 -18.47 -28.75 2.69
CA ASN A 412 -17.13 -29.02 2.19
C ASN A 412 -16.38 -27.70 1.94
N LEU A 413 -15.12 -27.64 2.38
CA LEU A 413 -14.28 -26.46 2.20
C LEU A 413 -13.99 -26.22 0.71
N LYS A 414 -14.31 -25.01 0.23
CA LYS A 414 -13.93 -24.53 -1.11
C LYS A 414 -12.70 -23.63 -1.04
N VAL A 415 -12.73 -22.66 -0.13
CA VAL A 415 -11.66 -21.66 0.01
C VAL A 415 -11.44 -21.40 1.49
N LEU A 416 -10.18 -21.39 1.90
CA LEU A 416 -9.74 -20.87 3.19
C LEU A 416 -8.70 -19.79 2.89
N TYR A 417 -8.93 -18.58 3.39
CA TYR A 417 -8.03 -17.46 3.17
C TYR A 417 -7.91 -16.59 4.44
N PRO A 418 -6.71 -16.09 4.77
CA PRO A 418 -5.43 -16.38 4.12
C PRO A 418 -4.90 -17.76 4.51
N SER A 419 -4.44 -18.57 3.55
CA SER A 419 -3.80 -19.88 3.79
C SER A 419 -2.28 -19.77 3.98
N LYS A 420 -1.59 -20.90 4.18
CA LYS A 420 -0.12 -20.93 4.36
C LYS A 420 0.68 -20.40 3.15
N THR A 421 0.09 -20.44 1.95
CA THR A 421 0.74 -19.97 0.72
C THR A 421 0.37 -18.54 0.35
N ASP A 422 -0.67 -17.98 0.99
CA ASP A 422 -1.15 -16.62 0.72
C ASP A 422 -0.35 -15.61 1.56
N LEU A 423 -0.34 -14.33 1.14
CA LEU A 423 0.49 -13.26 1.72
C LEU A 423 2.01 -13.51 1.62
N THR A 424 2.46 -14.41 0.75
CA THR A 424 3.89 -14.76 0.59
C THR A 424 4.64 -13.79 -0.33
N MET A 425 4.00 -13.28 -1.38
CA MET A 425 4.58 -12.25 -2.27
C MET A 425 4.76 -10.89 -1.57
N ALA A 426 4.08 -10.68 -0.45
CA ALA A 426 4.20 -9.50 0.42
C ALA A 426 5.46 -9.51 1.31
N SER A 427 6.22 -10.60 1.32
CA SER A 427 7.23 -10.95 2.34
C SER A 427 8.43 -10.01 2.47
N SER A 428 8.72 -9.14 1.50
CA SER A 428 9.83 -8.18 1.65
C SER A 428 9.47 -6.97 2.52
N LEU A 429 8.17 -6.64 2.63
CA LEU A 429 7.66 -5.49 3.38
C LEU A 429 6.76 -5.89 4.55
N LEU A 430 6.37 -7.17 4.63
CA LEU A 430 5.37 -7.69 5.55
C LEU A 430 5.95 -8.85 6.39
N THR A 431 5.89 -8.73 7.71
CA THR A 431 6.12 -9.86 8.63
C THR A 431 4.77 -10.46 8.97
N VAL A 432 4.57 -11.72 8.56
CA VAL A 432 3.35 -12.49 8.88
C VAL A 432 3.63 -13.36 10.11
N ILE A 433 3.05 -12.98 11.24
CA ILE A 433 3.01 -13.80 12.45
C ILE A 433 1.84 -14.77 12.29
N ARG A 434 2.10 -16.07 12.24
CA ARG A 434 1.06 -17.11 12.14
C ARG A 434 0.83 -17.80 13.46
#